data_AF-A0A5B9QAQ4-F1
#
_entry.id   AF-A0A5B9QAQ4-F1
#
_cell.length_a   1.000
_cell.length_b   1.000
_cell.length_c   1.000
_cell.angle_alpha   90.00
_cell.angle_beta   90.00
_cell.angle_gamma   90.00
#
_symmetry.space_group_name_H-M   'P 1'
#
loop_
_entity.id
_entity.type
_entity.pdbx_description
1 polymer ?
#
loop_
_entity_poly.entity_id
_entity_poly.type
_entity_poly.pdbx_seq_one_letter_code
_entity_poly.pdbx_strand_id
1 'polypeptide(L)'
;MKQSHAPLRKIERVSLFLTALVCWSPELAVCQEEDRPVTSPAPELRGQMVLSVSAELIDELFARDIDKHTSVNRCVLGTRASGSAHTLGRADVVLEPDDNGAAFRVVLKGKSESDTVGRNGPAIIRSRSVTNWEAVKHVKFDGKRFVSPPSTITGNTVITPMGFDSTLPGMRGRIVRRVANRRAGEMRSSAERISQRHTDQELASEVDVAVDACVEKLNQRLHTRPLLTHLLTLLDSKLIEISTNEKSIHFAFEGTDTSLATVCPIDQHLMSEIELWVHMPLLRSPDTNIPKLMNNALSWLQDILPAHLNPAESTNELAVLASLSVVVVEDWVVLRSTPERVASR
;
A
#
# COMPACT_ATOMS: atom_id res chain seq x y z
N MET A 1 -41.88 57.23 -13.59
CA MET A 1 -40.54 57.65 -13.14
C MET A 1 -39.60 56.47 -13.40
N LYS A 2 -39.04 56.31 -14.61
CA LYS A 2 -37.74 56.84 -15.12
C LYS A 2 -36.53 56.54 -14.21
N GLN A 3 -35.79 55.49 -14.58
CA GLN A 3 -34.32 55.30 -14.57
C GLN A 3 -34.12 53.90 -15.20
N SER A 4 -33.76 53.70 -16.47
CA SER A 4 -32.73 54.23 -17.39
C SER A 4 -31.30 53.74 -17.10
N HIS A 5 -30.79 53.00 -18.10
CA HIS A 5 -29.39 52.65 -18.43
C HIS A 5 -28.76 51.36 -17.86
N ALA A 6 -28.72 50.34 -18.72
CA ALA A 6 -27.52 49.53 -18.97
C ALA A 6 -26.54 50.33 -19.85
N PRO A 7 -25.22 50.00 -19.92
CA PRO A 7 -24.79 48.94 -20.85
C PRO A 7 -23.52 48.13 -20.48
N LEU A 8 -23.50 46.87 -20.94
CA LEU A 8 -22.46 46.16 -21.71
C LEU A 8 -20.97 46.60 -21.71
N ARG A 9 -20.13 45.55 -21.64
CA ARG A 9 -18.77 45.31 -22.22
C ARG A 9 -17.53 45.78 -21.44
N LYS A 10 -16.65 44.81 -21.11
CA LYS A 10 -15.38 44.64 -21.84
C LYS A 10 -14.80 43.23 -21.74
N ILE A 11 -14.48 42.70 -22.93
CA ILE A 11 -13.62 41.56 -23.23
C ILE A 11 -12.22 42.13 -23.45
N GLU A 12 -11.18 41.51 -22.88
CA GLU A 12 -9.76 41.54 -23.30
C GLU A 12 -9.13 40.27 -22.69
N ARG A 13 -8.88 39.18 -23.45
CA ARG A 13 -7.72 38.87 -24.32
C ARG A 13 -6.38 38.96 -23.56
N VAL A 14 -5.70 37.84 -23.27
CA VAL A 14 -4.86 36.97 -24.14
C VAL A 14 -3.51 37.60 -24.48
N SER A 15 -2.45 36.78 -24.32
CA SER A 15 -1.07 36.91 -24.87
C SER A 15 -0.17 37.95 -24.19
N LEU A 16 1.14 37.77 -24.00
CA LEU A 16 2.19 36.94 -24.63
C LEU A 16 3.44 37.13 -23.72
N PHE A 17 4.29 36.14 -23.40
CA PHE A 17 5.54 35.74 -24.11
C PHE A 17 6.21 34.65 -23.21
N LEU A 18 6.38 33.35 -23.54
CA LEU A 18 7.29 32.73 -24.54
C LEU A 18 8.68 33.39 -24.52
N THR A 19 9.79 32.73 -24.16
CA THR A 19 10.49 31.62 -24.85
C THR A 19 11.64 31.19 -23.91
N ALA A 20 11.98 29.92 -23.70
CA ALA A 20 12.74 29.13 -24.65
C ALA A 20 12.49 27.62 -24.48
N LEU A 21 12.24 27.00 -25.62
CA LEU A 21 12.13 25.56 -25.86
C LEU A 21 13.45 25.11 -26.52
N VAL A 22 13.79 23.83 -26.32
CA VAL A 22 14.66 22.98 -27.16
C VAL A 22 16.17 22.98 -26.89
N CYS A 23 16.62 21.95 -26.18
CA CYS A 23 17.55 20.91 -26.67
C CYS A 23 17.23 19.64 -25.84
N TRP A 24 16.34 18.76 -26.28
CA TRP A 24 16.67 17.51 -26.98
C TRP A 24 18.11 16.98 -26.75
N SER A 25 18.25 16.04 -25.82
CA SER A 25 19.09 14.86 -26.01
C SER A 25 18.51 13.69 -25.21
N PRO A 26 18.44 12.48 -25.79
CA PRO A 26 17.99 11.28 -25.13
C PRO A 26 19.20 10.62 -24.46
N GLU A 27 19.43 10.90 -23.19
CA GLU A 27 20.29 10.04 -22.39
C GLU A 27 19.37 9.00 -21.76
N LEU A 28 19.36 7.81 -22.35
CA LEU A 28 18.90 6.60 -21.70
C LEU A 28 19.68 6.48 -20.39
N ALA A 29 19.08 6.93 -19.29
CA ALA A 29 19.38 6.36 -17.99
C ALA A 29 18.90 4.90 -18.06
N VAL A 30 19.76 4.05 -18.63
CA VAL A 30 19.87 2.68 -18.19
C VAL A 30 20.02 2.80 -16.68
N CYS A 31 18.97 2.48 -15.93
CA CYS A 31 19.12 2.13 -14.54
C CYS A 31 20.03 0.91 -14.54
N GLN A 32 21.34 1.13 -14.46
CA GLN A 32 22.24 0.10 -14.01
C GLN A 32 21.78 -0.20 -12.59
N GLU A 33 21.08 -1.31 -12.49
CA GLU A 33 21.01 -2.16 -11.31
C GLU A 33 22.46 -2.36 -10.87
N GLU A 34 22.95 -1.47 -10.00
CA GLU A 34 24.19 -1.67 -9.25
C GLU A 34 23.92 -2.84 -8.32
N ASP A 35 24.24 -4.02 -8.85
CA ASP A 35 24.45 -5.26 -8.10
C ASP A 35 25.61 -5.02 -7.13
N ARG A 36 25.31 -4.38 -6.01
CA ARG A 36 26.17 -4.31 -4.84
C ARG A 36 25.51 -5.10 -3.73
N PRO A 37 25.96 -6.32 -3.42
CA PRO A 37 25.76 -6.87 -2.09
C PRO A 37 26.72 -6.14 -1.16
N VAL A 38 26.46 -4.86 -0.84
CA VAL A 38 26.97 -4.32 0.42
C VAL A 38 26.04 -4.88 1.48
N THR A 39 26.48 -6.02 2.03
CA THR A 39 26.07 -6.47 3.35
C THR A 39 26.59 -5.41 4.33
N SER A 40 25.91 -4.26 4.36
CA SER A 40 26.10 -3.28 5.41
C SER A 40 25.83 -4.04 6.71
N PRO A 41 26.75 -4.01 7.69
CA PRO A 41 26.47 -4.63 8.98
C PRO A 41 25.15 -4.06 9.47
N ALA A 42 24.24 -4.94 9.89
CA ALA A 42 22.92 -4.53 10.37
C ALA A 42 23.11 -3.40 11.40
N PRO A 43 22.33 -2.30 11.32
CA PRO A 43 22.51 -1.17 12.21
C PRO A 43 22.44 -1.64 13.66
N GLU A 44 23.45 -1.28 14.46
CA GLU A 44 23.49 -1.57 15.90
C GLU A 44 22.37 -0.76 16.58
N LEU A 45 21.19 -1.36 16.75
CA LEU A 45 20.05 -0.71 17.39
C LEU A 45 20.36 -0.44 18.85
N ARG A 46 20.44 0.84 19.23
CA ARG A 46 20.73 1.27 20.61
C ARG A 46 19.49 1.84 21.28
N GLY A 47 19.16 1.29 22.44
CA GLY A 47 18.03 1.79 23.24
C GLY A 47 17.98 1.18 24.63
N GLN A 48 17.08 1.71 25.45
CA GLN A 48 16.61 1.06 26.67
C GLN A 48 15.40 0.16 26.39
N MET A 49 14.72 0.41 25.27
CA MET A 49 13.61 -0.40 24.79
C MET A 49 13.66 -0.48 23.26
N VAL A 50 13.41 -1.67 22.71
CA VAL A 50 13.31 -1.88 21.26
C VAL A 50 12.03 -2.64 20.94
N LEU A 51 11.21 -2.09 20.07
CA LEU A 51 10.03 -2.75 19.52
C LEU A 51 10.35 -3.25 18.11
N SER A 52 10.19 -4.55 17.89
CA SER A 52 10.29 -5.20 16.59
C SER A 52 8.90 -5.60 16.09
N VAL A 53 8.61 -5.27 14.84
CA VAL A 53 7.39 -5.67 14.15
C VAL A 53 7.79 -6.43 12.89
N SER A 54 7.42 -7.70 12.81
CA SER A 54 7.76 -8.55 11.67
C SER A 54 7.09 -8.10 10.36
N ALA A 55 7.72 -8.46 9.25
CA ALA A 55 7.14 -8.35 7.92
C ALA A 55 5.84 -9.15 7.79
N GLU A 56 5.74 -10.31 8.45
CA GLU A 56 4.57 -11.19 8.42
C GLU A 56 3.34 -10.49 9.00
N LEU A 57 3.47 -9.86 10.17
CA LEU A 57 2.37 -9.11 10.77
C LEU A 57 1.96 -7.90 9.92
N ILE A 58 2.92 -7.20 9.32
CA ILE A 58 2.62 -6.09 8.42
C ILE A 58 1.92 -6.63 7.18
N ASP A 59 2.38 -7.75 6.62
CA ASP A 59 1.75 -8.42 5.49
C ASP A 59 0.30 -8.77 5.84
N GLU A 60 -0.02 -9.40 6.97
CA GLU A 60 -1.40 -9.70 7.36
C GLU A 60 -2.35 -8.48 7.42
N LEU A 61 -1.83 -7.29 7.73
CA LEU A 61 -2.64 -6.07 7.74
C LEU A 61 -3.06 -5.61 6.34
N PHE A 62 -2.20 -5.85 5.34
CA PHE A 62 -2.34 -5.34 3.97
C PHE A 62 -2.66 -6.45 2.95
N ALA A 63 -2.30 -7.70 3.23
CA ALA A 63 -2.43 -8.87 2.40
C ALA A 63 -3.91 -9.18 2.22
N ARG A 64 -4.36 -9.01 0.98
CA ARG A 64 -5.75 -9.16 0.61
C ARG A 64 -5.84 -9.68 -0.80
N ASP A 65 -6.63 -10.74 -0.96
CA ASP A 65 -7.11 -11.15 -2.27
C ASP A 65 -8.16 -10.15 -2.75
N ILE A 66 -8.05 -9.79 -4.02
CA ILE A 66 -8.98 -8.92 -4.72
C ILE A 66 -9.79 -9.81 -5.65
N ASP A 67 -11.11 -9.83 -5.45
CA ASP A 67 -12.06 -10.39 -6.40
C ASP A 67 -13.20 -9.38 -6.57
N LYS A 68 -13.25 -8.74 -7.75
CA LYS A 68 -14.15 -7.62 -8.00
C LYS A 68 -14.81 -7.70 -9.36
N HIS A 69 -16.13 -7.58 -9.38
CA HIS A 69 -16.92 -7.38 -10.60
C HIS A 69 -17.35 -5.92 -10.74
N THR A 70 -17.09 -5.32 -11.91
CA THR A 70 -17.46 -3.92 -12.19
C THR A 70 -18.19 -3.79 -13.52
N SER A 71 -19.03 -2.76 -13.64
CA SER A 71 -19.61 -2.38 -14.94
C SER A 71 -18.64 -1.51 -15.73
N VAL A 72 -18.49 -1.79 -17.02
CA VAL A 72 -17.69 -0.98 -17.95
C VAL A 72 -18.63 -0.04 -18.71
N ASN A 73 -18.33 1.25 -18.74
CA ASN A 73 -19.02 2.25 -19.57
C ASN A 73 -18.04 3.37 -19.94
N ARG A 74 -17.32 3.21 -21.05
CA ARG A 74 -16.25 4.13 -21.46
C ARG A 74 -16.30 4.46 -22.94
N CYS A 75 -15.76 5.61 -23.30
CA CYS A 75 -15.58 6.01 -24.70
C CYS A 75 -14.13 5.76 -25.13
N VAL A 76 -13.93 4.96 -26.17
CA VAL A 76 -12.61 4.68 -26.75
C VAL A 76 -12.66 5.07 -28.22
N LEU A 77 -11.85 6.05 -28.61
CA LEU A 77 -11.77 6.55 -29.99
C LEU A 77 -13.15 6.90 -30.59
N GLY A 78 -14.00 7.57 -29.80
CA GLY A 78 -15.35 7.96 -30.20
C GLY A 78 -16.38 6.82 -30.22
N THR A 79 -15.98 5.60 -29.86
CA THR A 79 -16.89 4.45 -29.73
C THR A 79 -17.25 4.26 -28.26
N ARG A 80 -18.54 4.35 -27.95
CA ARG A 80 -19.04 4.04 -26.60
C ARG A 80 -19.08 2.53 -26.42
N ALA A 81 -18.29 2.04 -25.48
CA ALA A 81 -18.21 0.64 -25.08
C ALA A 81 -18.84 0.44 -23.71
N SER A 82 -19.75 -0.53 -23.61
CA SER A 82 -20.40 -0.91 -22.35
C SER A 82 -20.31 -2.41 -22.12
N GLY A 83 -20.20 -2.85 -20.87
CA GLY A 83 -20.09 -4.27 -20.54
C GLY A 83 -19.78 -4.52 -19.07
N SER A 84 -19.05 -5.59 -18.79
CA SER A 84 -18.62 -5.97 -17.44
C SER A 84 -17.14 -6.32 -17.42
N ALA A 85 -16.51 -6.12 -16.26
CA ALA A 85 -15.15 -6.53 -15.98
C ALA A 85 -15.10 -7.38 -14.71
N HIS A 86 -14.14 -8.30 -14.67
CA HIS A 86 -13.78 -9.11 -13.52
C HIS A 86 -12.29 -8.92 -13.25
N THR A 87 -11.96 -8.44 -12.06
CA THR A 87 -10.59 -8.17 -11.61
C THR A 87 -10.25 -9.13 -10.48
N LEU A 88 -9.16 -9.87 -10.70
CA LEU A 88 -8.53 -10.72 -9.70
C LEU A 88 -7.14 -10.16 -9.38
N GLY A 89 -6.74 -10.21 -8.12
CA GLY A 89 -5.40 -9.79 -7.73
C GLY A 89 -5.07 -10.16 -6.29
N ARG A 90 -3.83 -9.86 -5.91
CA ARG A 90 -3.33 -10.05 -4.56
C ARG A 90 -2.43 -8.89 -4.20
N ALA A 91 -2.55 -8.42 -2.96
CA ALA A 91 -1.63 -7.49 -2.35
C ALA A 91 -0.63 -8.25 -1.46
N ASP A 92 0.64 -7.90 -1.57
CA ASP A 92 1.73 -8.39 -0.74
C ASP A 92 2.53 -7.18 -0.21
N VAL A 93 3.13 -7.32 0.96
CA VAL A 93 4.03 -6.31 1.55
C VAL A 93 5.48 -6.70 1.34
N VAL A 94 6.29 -5.72 0.95
CA VAL A 94 7.75 -5.85 0.85
C VAL A 94 8.38 -4.76 1.69
N LEU A 95 9.11 -5.14 2.75
CA LEU A 95 9.87 -4.17 3.55
C LEU A 95 11.03 -3.61 2.73
N GLU A 96 11.30 -2.32 2.90
CA GLU A 96 12.43 -1.64 2.25
C GLU A 96 13.49 -1.34 3.32
N PRO A 97 14.69 -1.95 3.23
CA PRO A 97 15.76 -1.65 4.18
C PRO A 97 16.06 -0.14 4.22
N ASP A 98 16.00 0.44 5.41
CA ASP A 98 16.26 1.86 5.67
C ASP A 98 16.83 1.96 7.09
N ASP A 99 18.12 2.28 7.23
CA ASP A 99 18.79 2.37 8.53
C ASP A 99 18.24 3.51 9.40
N ASN A 100 17.52 4.47 8.80
CA ASN A 100 17.02 5.67 9.48
C ASN A 100 15.51 5.87 9.30
N GLY A 101 14.78 4.83 8.88
CA GLY A 101 13.35 4.93 8.65
C GLY A 101 12.59 3.63 8.72
N ALA A 102 11.28 3.76 8.89
CA ALA A 102 10.33 2.68 8.65
C ALA A 102 9.77 2.83 7.24
N ALA A 103 10.09 1.91 6.33
CA ALA A 103 9.66 1.96 4.94
C ALA A 103 9.23 0.58 4.43
N PHE A 104 8.13 0.54 3.71
CA PHE A 104 7.69 -0.66 3.01
C PHE A 104 6.87 -0.30 1.78
N ARG A 105 6.74 -1.25 0.86
CA ARG A 105 5.86 -1.15 -0.30
C ARG A 105 4.75 -2.16 -0.20
N VAL A 106 3.55 -1.72 -0.55
CA VAL A 106 2.44 -2.60 -0.88
C VAL A 106 2.49 -2.84 -2.38
N VAL A 107 2.75 -4.08 -2.77
CA VAL A 107 2.82 -4.52 -4.17
C VAL A 107 1.55 -5.29 -4.48
N LEU A 108 0.76 -4.79 -5.42
CA LEU A 108 -0.47 -5.42 -5.86
C LEU A 108 -0.29 -5.92 -7.28
N LYS A 109 -0.53 -7.20 -7.50
CA LYS A 109 -0.45 -7.84 -8.82
C LYS A 109 -1.76 -8.48 -9.16
N GLY A 110 -2.18 -8.34 -10.42
CA GLY A 110 -3.46 -8.87 -10.82
C GLY A 110 -3.73 -8.87 -12.31
N LYS A 111 -4.95 -9.33 -12.61
CA LYS A 111 -5.49 -9.49 -13.95
C LYS A 111 -6.93 -9.02 -13.97
N SER A 112 -7.26 -8.20 -14.96
CA SER A 112 -8.61 -7.74 -15.23
C SER A 112 -9.06 -8.22 -16.60
N GLU A 113 -10.17 -8.96 -16.64
CA GLU A 113 -10.82 -9.38 -17.87
C GLU A 113 -12.08 -8.56 -18.08
N SER A 114 -12.34 -8.09 -19.30
CA SER A 114 -13.60 -7.41 -19.59
C SER A 114 -14.22 -7.86 -20.91
N ASP A 115 -15.54 -7.99 -20.91
CA ASP A 115 -16.34 -8.26 -22.08
C ASP A 115 -17.20 -7.03 -22.37
N THR A 116 -17.03 -6.45 -23.57
CA THR A 116 -17.64 -5.16 -23.92
C THR A 116 -18.30 -5.18 -25.29
N VAL A 117 -19.32 -4.34 -25.45
CA VAL A 117 -19.99 -4.06 -26.71
C VAL A 117 -19.83 -2.59 -27.03
N GLY A 118 -19.05 -2.31 -28.08
CA GLY A 118 -18.87 -0.99 -28.67
C GLY A 118 -19.91 -0.71 -29.75
N ARG A 119 -20.52 0.47 -29.72
CA ARG A 119 -21.45 0.93 -30.77
C ARG A 119 -20.93 2.23 -31.39
N ASN A 120 -20.83 2.24 -32.73
CA ASN A 120 -20.45 3.44 -33.50
C ASN A 120 -21.28 3.51 -34.80
N GLY A 121 -22.32 4.34 -34.79
CA GLY A 121 -23.32 4.37 -35.85
C GLY A 121 -23.97 2.99 -36.05
N PRO A 122 -24.03 2.46 -37.28
CA PRO A 122 -24.61 1.15 -37.55
C PRO A 122 -23.68 -0.02 -37.23
N ALA A 123 -22.44 0.21 -36.80
CA ALA A 123 -21.48 -0.83 -36.48
C ALA A 123 -21.55 -1.20 -34.99
N ILE A 124 -21.53 -2.51 -34.73
CA ILE A 124 -21.48 -3.09 -33.39
C ILE A 124 -20.21 -3.94 -33.32
N ILE A 125 -19.40 -3.73 -32.28
CA ILE A 125 -18.14 -4.45 -32.06
C ILE A 125 -18.26 -5.15 -30.71
N ARG A 126 -18.11 -6.47 -30.68
CA ARG A 126 -17.95 -7.21 -29.43
C ARG A 126 -16.47 -7.45 -29.21
N SER A 127 -15.97 -7.12 -28.03
CA SER A 127 -14.56 -7.23 -27.70
C SER A 127 -14.37 -7.81 -26.33
N ARG A 128 -13.36 -8.66 -26.19
CA ARG A 128 -12.79 -9.09 -24.92
C ARG A 128 -11.47 -8.38 -24.71
N SER A 129 -11.21 -7.89 -23.51
CA SER A 129 -9.90 -7.36 -23.14
C SER A 129 -9.34 -8.09 -21.94
N VAL A 130 -8.03 -8.26 -21.93
CA VAL A 130 -7.28 -8.75 -20.78
C VAL A 130 -6.22 -7.71 -20.44
N THR A 131 -6.20 -7.26 -19.20
CA THR A 131 -5.18 -6.35 -18.67
C THR A 131 -4.47 -7.05 -17.52
N ASN A 132 -3.17 -7.30 -17.67
CA ASN A 132 -2.32 -7.63 -16.53
C ASN A 132 -1.77 -6.34 -15.95
N TRP A 133 -1.68 -6.24 -14.64
CA TRP A 133 -1.25 -5.01 -13.98
C TRP A 133 -0.46 -5.29 -12.70
N GLU A 134 0.42 -4.35 -12.39
CA GLU A 134 1.18 -4.27 -11.14
C GLU A 134 1.09 -2.83 -10.63
N ALA A 135 0.59 -2.68 -9.41
CA ALA A 135 0.53 -1.41 -8.69
C ALA A 135 1.45 -1.46 -7.48
N VAL A 136 2.20 -0.40 -7.26
CA VAL A 136 3.14 -0.27 -6.15
C VAL A 136 2.83 1.00 -5.40
N LYS A 137 2.59 0.87 -4.09
CA LYS A 137 2.40 2.01 -3.19
C LYS A 137 3.42 1.97 -2.07
N HIS A 138 4.24 3.03 -1.99
CA HIS A 138 5.20 3.18 -0.91
C HIS A 138 4.49 3.69 0.34
N VAL A 139 4.93 3.21 1.49
CA VAL A 139 4.53 3.68 2.81
C VAL A 139 5.80 3.94 3.61
N LYS A 140 5.94 5.17 4.13
CA LYS A 140 7.08 5.58 4.93
C LYS A 140 6.60 6.22 6.22
N PHE A 141 7.32 5.99 7.31
CA PHE A 141 7.10 6.70 8.55
C PHE A 141 7.86 8.03 8.54
N ASP A 142 7.18 9.14 8.81
CA ASP A 142 7.75 10.49 8.80
C ASP A 142 8.31 10.95 10.15
N GLY A 143 8.42 10.02 11.11
CA GLY A 143 8.77 10.29 12.50
C GLY A 143 7.57 10.52 13.42
N LYS A 144 6.35 10.67 12.86
CA LYS A 144 5.11 10.83 13.63
C LYS A 144 4.02 9.86 13.20
N ARG A 145 3.89 9.64 11.89
CA ARG A 145 2.87 8.80 11.29
C ARG A 145 3.38 8.14 10.03
N PHE A 146 2.72 7.07 9.62
CA PHE A 146 2.89 6.51 8.29
C PHE A 146 2.21 7.42 7.26
N VAL A 147 2.94 7.72 6.20
CA VAL A 147 2.49 8.49 5.03
C VAL A 147 2.66 7.63 3.78
N SER A 148 1.73 7.78 2.85
CA SER A 148 1.66 6.99 1.62
C SER A 148 1.48 7.91 0.41
N PRO A 149 2.54 8.19 -0.38
CA PRO A 149 2.39 8.91 -1.64
C PRO A 149 1.48 8.16 -2.63
N PRO A 150 1.02 8.82 -3.72
CA PRO A 150 0.22 8.19 -4.75
C PRO A 150 0.90 6.94 -5.33
N SER A 151 0.11 5.91 -5.61
CA SER A 151 0.60 4.67 -6.21
C SER A 151 1.11 4.87 -7.63
N THR A 152 2.09 4.04 -8.00
CA THR A 152 2.52 3.87 -9.39
C THR A 152 1.90 2.58 -9.92
N ILE A 153 1.37 2.62 -11.15
CA ILE A 153 0.79 1.45 -11.79
C ILE A 153 1.41 1.24 -13.17
N THR A 154 1.66 -0.03 -13.46
CA THR A 154 2.05 -0.48 -14.79
C THR A 154 1.07 -1.55 -15.24
N GLY A 155 0.66 -1.46 -16.50
CA GLY A 155 -0.32 -2.36 -17.08
C GLY A 155 0.13 -2.84 -18.45
N ASN A 156 -0.54 -3.87 -18.94
CA ASN A 156 -0.51 -4.24 -20.35
C ASN A 156 -1.88 -4.75 -20.77
N THR A 157 -2.54 -4.03 -21.67
CA THR A 157 -3.89 -4.37 -22.15
C THR A 157 -3.83 -4.96 -23.55
N VAL A 158 -4.43 -6.14 -23.71
CA VAL A 158 -4.66 -6.78 -25.00
C VAL A 158 -6.15 -6.80 -25.30
N ILE A 159 -6.55 -6.29 -26.46
CA ILE A 159 -7.96 -6.30 -26.89
C ILE A 159 -8.15 -7.28 -28.04
N THR A 160 -9.03 -8.26 -27.86
CA THR A 160 -9.40 -9.23 -28.87
C THR A 160 -10.83 -8.98 -29.34
N PRO A 161 -11.03 -8.56 -30.61
CA PRO A 161 -12.36 -8.49 -31.20
C PRO A 161 -12.97 -9.89 -31.29
N MET A 162 -14.15 -10.07 -30.71
CA MET A 162 -14.91 -11.33 -30.72
C MET A 162 -15.87 -11.39 -31.91
N GLY A 163 -16.25 -10.23 -32.46
CA GLY A 163 -17.10 -10.19 -33.64
C GLY A 163 -17.56 -8.78 -34.02
N PHE A 164 -18.01 -8.68 -35.26
CA PHE A 164 -18.52 -7.44 -35.86
C PHE A 164 -19.93 -7.66 -36.37
N ASP A 165 -20.84 -6.81 -35.92
CA ASP A 165 -22.25 -6.82 -36.31
C ASP A 165 -22.69 -5.48 -36.89
N SER A 166 -23.89 -5.47 -37.48
CA SER A 166 -24.51 -4.24 -37.96
C SER A 166 -25.99 -4.20 -37.68
N THR A 167 -26.50 -3.00 -37.38
CA THR A 167 -27.94 -2.74 -37.30
C THR A 167 -28.62 -2.64 -38.68
N LEU A 168 -27.85 -2.57 -39.77
CA LEU A 168 -28.40 -2.47 -41.13
C LEU A 168 -28.62 -3.87 -41.76
N PRO A 169 -29.72 -4.08 -42.49
CA PRO A 169 -30.01 -5.36 -43.12
C PRO A 169 -29.21 -5.59 -44.42
N GLY A 170 -29.14 -6.86 -44.83
CA GLY A 170 -28.70 -7.29 -46.16
C GLY A 170 -27.26 -6.88 -46.53
N MET A 171 -27.08 -6.41 -47.77
CA MET A 171 -25.77 -6.04 -48.31
C MET A 171 -25.14 -4.84 -47.59
N ARG A 172 -25.95 -3.87 -47.14
CA ARG A 172 -25.46 -2.71 -46.38
C ARG A 172 -24.81 -3.17 -45.07
N GLY A 173 -25.43 -4.11 -44.36
CA GLY A 173 -24.86 -4.71 -43.15
C GLY A 173 -23.55 -5.46 -43.41
N ARG A 174 -23.42 -6.16 -44.55
CA ARG A 174 -22.15 -6.83 -44.94
C ARG A 174 -21.02 -5.82 -45.16
N ILE A 175 -21.31 -4.68 -45.80
CA ILE A 175 -20.33 -3.62 -46.02
C ILE A 175 -19.90 -3.01 -44.69
N VAL A 176 -20.86 -2.67 -43.81
CA VAL A 176 -20.56 -2.11 -42.48
C VAL A 176 -19.68 -3.04 -41.67
N ARG A 177 -19.98 -4.35 -41.62
CA ARG A 177 -19.14 -5.33 -40.90
C ARG A 177 -17.72 -5.40 -41.45
N ARG A 178 -17.54 -5.38 -42.77
CA ARG A 178 -16.22 -5.41 -43.40
C ARG A 178 -15.40 -4.15 -43.07
N VAL A 179 -16.04 -2.98 -43.14
CA VAL A 179 -15.42 -1.69 -42.79
C VAL A 179 -15.09 -1.63 -41.30
N ALA A 180 -15.99 -2.10 -40.44
CA ALA A 180 -15.79 -2.16 -38.99
C ALA A 180 -14.60 -3.06 -38.63
N ASN A 181 -14.52 -4.25 -39.23
CA ASN A 181 -13.40 -5.17 -39.02
C ASN A 181 -12.06 -4.54 -39.43
N ARG A 182 -12.01 -3.94 -40.63
CA ARG A 182 -10.79 -3.26 -41.11
C ARG A 182 -10.36 -2.13 -40.16
N ARG A 183 -11.28 -1.24 -39.80
CA ARG A 183 -10.99 -0.11 -38.89
C ARG A 183 -10.60 -0.56 -37.49
N ALA A 184 -11.21 -1.61 -36.97
CA ALA A 184 -10.85 -2.16 -35.66
C ALA A 184 -9.42 -2.72 -35.65
N GLY A 185 -8.99 -3.36 -36.75
CA GLY A 185 -7.60 -3.78 -36.92
C GLY A 185 -6.64 -2.58 -36.97
N GLU A 186 -6.96 -1.55 -37.75
CA GLU A 186 -6.15 -0.33 -37.89
C GLU A 186 -6.00 0.43 -36.57
N MET A 187 -7.05 0.47 -35.74
CA MET A 187 -7.11 1.27 -34.52
C MET A 187 -6.75 0.50 -33.25
N ARG A 188 -6.38 -0.78 -33.36
CA ARG A 188 -6.19 -1.68 -32.22
C ARG A 188 -5.18 -1.16 -31.19
N SER A 189 -3.97 -0.81 -31.61
CA SER A 189 -2.91 -0.33 -30.71
C SER A 189 -3.30 0.96 -29.98
N SER A 190 -4.01 1.85 -30.68
CA SER A 190 -4.52 3.09 -30.07
C SER A 190 -5.63 2.81 -29.06
N ALA A 191 -6.50 1.85 -29.35
CA ALA A 191 -7.56 1.43 -28.44
C ALA A 191 -6.98 0.77 -27.19
N GLU A 192 -6.00 -0.14 -27.36
CA GLU A 192 -5.28 -0.81 -26.27
C GLU A 192 -4.63 0.23 -25.35
N ARG A 193 -3.88 1.19 -25.89
CA ARG A 193 -3.23 2.24 -25.09
C ARG A 193 -4.21 3.14 -24.32
N ILE A 194 -5.34 3.50 -24.93
CA ILE A 194 -6.36 4.33 -24.26
C ILE A 194 -7.07 3.52 -23.18
N SER A 195 -7.47 2.29 -23.49
CA SER A 195 -8.09 1.38 -22.53
C SER A 195 -7.18 1.10 -21.35
N GLN A 196 -5.89 0.86 -21.61
CA GLN A 196 -4.88 0.68 -20.58
C GLN A 196 -4.82 1.90 -19.68
N ARG A 197 -4.62 3.11 -20.23
CA ARG A 197 -4.54 4.34 -19.43
C ARG A 197 -5.75 4.54 -18.52
N HIS A 198 -6.96 4.29 -19.02
CA HIS A 198 -8.17 4.43 -18.20
C HIS A 198 -8.20 3.37 -17.09
N THR A 199 -7.87 2.12 -17.41
CA THR A 199 -7.80 1.04 -16.42
C THR A 199 -6.72 1.32 -15.38
N ASP A 200 -5.55 1.82 -15.79
CA ASP A 200 -4.46 2.22 -14.90
C ASP A 200 -4.92 3.33 -13.93
N GLN A 201 -5.62 4.36 -14.43
CA GLN A 201 -6.13 5.45 -13.59
C GLN A 201 -7.20 4.98 -12.59
N GLU A 202 -8.14 4.14 -13.04
CA GLU A 202 -9.17 3.56 -12.19
C GLU A 202 -8.55 2.69 -11.09
N LEU A 203 -7.64 1.78 -11.47
CA LEU A 203 -6.94 0.90 -10.53
C LEU A 203 -6.06 1.68 -9.54
N ALA A 204 -5.29 2.68 -10.00
CA ALA A 204 -4.47 3.51 -9.11
C ALA A 204 -5.33 4.22 -8.04
N SER A 205 -6.47 4.79 -8.45
CA SER A 205 -7.39 5.42 -7.49
C SER A 205 -7.97 4.43 -6.49
N GLU A 206 -8.29 3.20 -6.91
CA GLU A 206 -8.83 2.17 -6.03
C GLU A 206 -7.79 1.63 -5.06
N VAL A 207 -6.58 1.36 -5.55
CA VAL A 207 -5.42 0.98 -4.74
C VAL A 207 -5.13 2.07 -3.73
N ASP A 208 -5.15 3.33 -4.16
CA ASP A 208 -4.84 4.44 -3.28
C ASP A 208 -5.79 4.48 -2.10
N VAL A 209 -7.10 4.45 -2.35
CA VAL A 209 -8.15 4.44 -1.32
C VAL A 209 -8.00 3.24 -0.38
N ALA A 210 -7.76 2.05 -0.92
CA ALA A 210 -7.67 0.83 -0.11
C ALA A 210 -6.45 0.83 0.83
N VAL A 211 -5.27 1.19 0.30
CA VAL A 211 -4.03 1.26 1.08
C VAL A 211 -4.09 2.42 2.08
N ASP A 212 -4.60 3.60 1.69
CA ASP A 212 -4.69 4.75 2.59
C ASP A 212 -5.63 4.46 3.77
N ALA A 213 -6.72 3.71 3.54
CA ALA A 213 -7.57 3.26 4.64
C ALA A 213 -6.85 2.29 5.60
N CYS A 214 -5.93 1.46 5.10
CA CYS A 214 -5.12 0.57 5.94
C CYS A 214 -4.04 1.36 6.70
N VAL A 215 -3.37 2.30 6.04
CA VAL A 215 -2.40 3.23 6.65
C VAL A 215 -3.05 4.08 7.73
N GLU A 216 -4.26 4.59 7.49
CA GLU A 216 -4.99 5.37 8.48
C GLU A 216 -5.38 4.52 9.69
N LYS A 217 -5.80 3.26 9.50
CA LYS A 217 -6.01 2.33 10.62
C LYS A 217 -4.72 2.05 11.39
N LEU A 218 -3.60 1.88 10.69
CA LEU A 218 -2.29 1.71 11.31
C LEU A 218 -1.92 2.94 12.15
N ASN A 219 -2.08 4.14 11.60
CA ASN A 219 -1.86 5.40 12.31
C ASN A 219 -2.77 5.54 13.53
N GLN A 220 -4.06 5.24 13.40
CA GLN A 220 -4.99 5.26 14.53
C GLN A 220 -4.55 4.30 15.62
N ARG A 221 -4.11 3.09 15.28
CA ARG A 221 -3.58 2.11 16.24
C ARG A 221 -2.32 2.61 16.94
N LEU A 222 -1.44 3.35 16.25
CA LEU A 222 -0.29 4.00 16.88
C LEU A 222 -0.71 5.08 17.89
N HIS A 223 -1.69 5.92 17.56
CA HIS A 223 -2.07 7.09 18.37
C HIS A 223 -3.02 6.75 19.54
N THR A 224 -3.86 5.73 19.41
CA THR A 224 -4.94 5.44 20.36
C THR A 224 -4.55 4.59 21.56
N ARG A 225 -3.28 4.18 21.69
CA ARG A 225 -2.87 3.20 22.71
C ARG A 225 -2.28 3.87 23.95
N PRO A 226 -2.96 3.78 25.12
CA PRO A 226 -2.47 4.32 26.39
C PRO A 226 -1.12 3.77 26.80
N LEU A 227 -0.73 2.58 26.33
CA LEU A 227 0.56 2.00 26.63
C LEU A 227 1.71 2.55 25.79
N LEU A 228 1.55 2.73 24.48
CA LEU A 228 2.57 3.41 23.70
C LEU A 228 2.70 4.83 24.25
N THR A 229 1.59 5.51 24.50
CA THR A 229 1.59 6.78 25.22
C THR A 229 2.23 6.66 26.62
N HIS A 230 1.97 5.59 27.39
CA HIS A 230 2.50 5.42 28.74
C HIS A 230 3.99 5.07 28.76
N LEU A 231 4.46 4.17 27.90
CA LEU A 231 5.86 3.84 27.69
C LEU A 231 6.60 5.03 27.11
N LEU A 232 6.04 5.72 26.11
CA LEU A 232 6.58 6.98 25.60
C LEU A 232 6.62 8.06 26.69
N THR A 233 5.65 8.13 27.60
CA THR A 233 5.69 9.04 28.76
C THR A 233 6.65 8.59 29.85
N LEU A 234 6.84 7.28 30.07
CA LEU A 234 7.82 6.73 31.02
C LEU A 234 9.24 6.95 30.51
N LEU A 235 9.41 6.94 29.20
CA LEU A 235 10.69 7.16 28.56
C LEU A 235 10.98 8.66 28.38
N ASP A 236 9.97 9.57 28.49
CA ASP A 236 10.02 10.99 28.08
C ASP A 236 10.88 11.19 26.82
N SER A 237 10.88 10.16 25.96
CA SER A 237 12.02 9.89 25.10
C SER A 237 11.72 10.37 23.72
N LYS A 238 12.67 11.09 23.17
CA LYS A 238 12.82 11.20 21.73
C LYS A 238 12.92 9.78 21.17
N LEU A 239 12.03 9.40 20.25
CA LEU A 239 12.28 8.25 19.37
C LEU A 239 13.58 8.54 18.65
N ILE A 240 14.56 7.65 18.79
CA ILE A 240 15.94 7.95 18.37
C ILE A 240 16.21 7.36 17.01
N GLU A 241 15.85 6.10 16.88
CA GLU A 241 16.23 5.31 15.73
C GLU A 241 15.06 4.45 15.32
N ILE A 242 14.78 4.53 14.03
CA ILE A 242 13.84 3.66 13.36
C ILE A 242 14.68 3.03 12.27
N SER A 243 14.68 1.72 12.21
CA SER A 243 15.34 1.02 11.11
C SER A 243 14.40 -0.03 10.55
N THR A 244 14.56 -0.30 9.27
CA THR A 244 13.88 -1.39 8.60
C THR A 244 14.93 -2.31 8.03
N ASN A 245 14.74 -3.62 8.21
CA ASN A 245 15.44 -4.63 7.46
C ASN A 245 14.43 -5.45 6.63
N GLU A 246 14.89 -6.47 5.92
CA GLU A 246 14.02 -7.29 5.05
C GLU A 246 12.94 -8.06 5.82
N LYS A 247 13.09 -8.23 7.14
CA LYS A 247 12.26 -9.11 7.98
C LYS A 247 11.42 -8.38 9.01
N SER A 248 11.81 -7.17 9.42
CA SER A 248 11.13 -6.43 10.47
C SER A 248 11.42 -4.94 10.44
N ILE A 249 10.50 -4.18 11.02
CA ILE A 249 10.67 -2.77 11.35
C ILE A 249 10.98 -2.66 12.85
N HIS A 250 12.04 -1.94 13.17
CA HIS A 250 12.53 -1.72 14.53
C HIS A 250 12.31 -0.28 14.96
N PHE A 251 11.86 -0.11 16.20
CA PHE A 251 11.75 1.18 16.87
C PHE A 251 12.57 1.13 18.16
N ALA A 252 13.63 1.93 18.24
CA ALA A 252 14.49 2.01 19.41
C ALA A 252 14.24 3.30 20.21
N PHE A 253 14.14 3.15 21.53
CA PHE A 253 13.83 4.22 22.46
C PHE A 253 14.92 4.32 23.53
N GLU A 254 15.50 5.51 23.71
CA GLU A 254 16.67 5.73 24.57
C GLU A 254 16.32 6.04 26.03
N GLY A 255 15.04 6.26 26.35
CA GLY A 255 14.64 6.73 27.68
C GLY A 255 15.13 8.14 28.01
N THR A 256 15.01 8.54 29.28
CA THR A 256 15.48 9.83 29.79
C THR A 256 16.99 9.88 30.04
N ASP A 257 17.59 8.73 30.34
CA ASP A 257 19.01 8.59 30.60
C ASP A 257 19.72 7.88 29.43
N THR A 258 20.26 8.68 28.53
CA THR A 258 20.95 8.21 27.33
C THR A 258 22.16 7.33 27.64
N SER A 259 22.73 7.42 28.85
CA SER A 259 23.85 6.59 29.28
C SER A 259 23.48 5.11 29.49
N LEU A 260 22.18 4.79 29.58
CA LEU A 260 21.66 3.43 29.75
C LEU A 260 21.29 2.76 28.43
N ALA A 261 21.38 3.46 27.30
CA ALA A 261 21.14 2.86 26.00
C ALA A 261 22.27 1.89 25.64
N THR A 262 21.88 0.65 25.39
CA THR A 262 22.80 -0.42 25.00
C THR A 262 22.39 -1.01 23.66
N VAL A 263 23.30 -1.73 23.02
CA VAL A 263 23.03 -2.43 21.76
C VAL A 263 22.08 -3.59 22.04
N CYS A 264 20.99 -3.67 21.27
CA CYS A 264 20.00 -4.75 21.37
C CYS A 264 20.44 -5.94 20.50
N PRO A 265 20.52 -7.18 21.03
CA PRO A 265 21.00 -8.36 20.29
C PRO A 265 19.91 -8.99 19.40
N ILE A 266 19.15 -8.16 18.67
CA ILE A 266 17.91 -8.56 17.99
C ILE A 266 18.14 -9.54 16.82
N ASP A 267 19.26 -9.42 16.10
CA ASP A 267 19.52 -10.18 14.87
C ASP A 267 19.86 -11.67 15.09
N GLN A 268 20.00 -12.11 16.34
CA GLN A 268 20.49 -13.45 16.65
C GLN A 268 19.38 -14.50 16.88
N HIS A 269 18.10 -14.10 16.88
CA HIS A 269 17.01 -14.97 17.37
C HIS A 269 15.87 -15.15 16.35
N LEU A 270 15.12 -16.27 16.49
CA LEU A 270 13.90 -16.54 15.73
C LEU A 270 12.88 -15.42 15.97
N MET A 271 12.55 -14.67 14.91
CA MET A 271 11.64 -13.54 14.96
C MET A 271 10.22 -14.02 15.24
N SER A 272 9.64 -13.55 16.33
CA SER A 272 8.19 -13.55 16.54
C SER A 272 7.52 -12.43 15.74
N GLU A 273 6.20 -12.49 15.57
CA GLU A 273 5.44 -11.46 14.86
C GLU A 273 5.64 -10.05 15.45
N ILE A 274 5.71 -9.99 16.78
CA ILE A 274 5.99 -8.79 17.57
C ILE A 274 6.95 -9.19 18.70
N GLU A 275 7.99 -8.38 18.88
CA GLU A 275 8.89 -8.49 20.03
C GLU A 275 9.06 -7.14 20.72
N LEU A 276 8.95 -7.13 22.05
CA LEU A 276 9.33 -5.99 22.86
C LEU A 276 10.53 -6.34 23.72
N TRP A 277 11.66 -5.70 23.45
CA TRP A 277 12.90 -5.84 24.17
C TRP A 277 13.01 -4.70 25.18
N VAL A 278 13.19 -5.03 26.46
CA VAL A 278 13.33 -4.06 27.54
C VAL A 278 14.64 -4.31 28.29
N HIS A 279 15.51 -3.31 28.34
CA HIS A 279 16.81 -3.41 29.00
C HIS A 279 16.62 -3.50 30.53
N MET A 280 17.24 -4.49 31.17
CA MET A 280 17.05 -4.83 32.58
C MET A 280 17.28 -3.68 33.58
N PRO A 281 18.27 -2.78 33.39
CA PRO A 281 18.43 -1.59 34.23
C PRO A 281 17.18 -0.70 34.30
N LEU A 282 16.38 -0.60 33.23
CA LEU A 282 15.13 0.15 33.23
C LEU A 282 14.10 -0.46 34.20
N LEU A 283 14.11 -1.78 34.34
CA LEU A 283 13.23 -2.52 35.25
C LEU A 283 13.67 -2.42 36.72
N ARG A 284 14.95 -2.10 36.99
CA ARG A 284 15.50 -1.98 38.35
C ARG A 284 15.40 -0.58 38.94
N SER A 285 14.89 0.39 38.18
CA SER A 285 14.65 1.74 38.68
C SER A 285 13.58 1.72 39.80
N PRO A 286 13.79 2.44 40.92
CA PRO A 286 12.83 2.49 42.03
C PRO A 286 11.46 3.06 41.63
N ASP A 287 11.40 3.80 40.52
CA ASP A 287 10.16 4.40 39.99
C ASP A 287 9.39 3.44 39.05
N THR A 288 10.00 2.33 38.61
CA THR A 288 9.39 1.39 37.68
C THR A 288 8.60 0.30 38.42
N ASN A 289 7.27 0.42 38.45
CA ASN A 289 6.40 -0.66 38.94
C ASN A 289 6.32 -1.78 37.88
N ILE A 290 7.21 -2.78 37.99
CA ILE A 290 7.31 -3.91 37.04
C ILE A 290 5.96 -4.63 36.83
N PRO A 291 5.18 -5.00 37.86
CA PRO A 291 3.85 -5.59 37.64
C PRO A 291 2.91 -4.71 36.82
N LYS A 292 2.92 -3.40 37.05
CA LYS A 292 2.12 -2.45 36.29
C LYS A 292 2.61 -2.35 34.84
N LEU A 293 3.92 -2.28 34.62
CA LEU A 293 4.52 -2.24 33.29
C LEU A 293 4.23 -3.52 32.49
N MET A 294 4.36 -4.69 33.12
CA MET A 294 4.04 -5.97 32.51
C MET A 294 2.56 -6.11 32.20
N ASN A 295 1.66 -5.78 33.14
CA ASN A 295 0.21 -5.84 32.90
C ASN A 295 -0.22 -4.88 31.78
N ASN A 296 0.38 -3.69 31.76
CA ASN A 296 0.21 -2.77 30.66
C ASN A 296 0.70 -3.44 29.35
N ALA A 297 1.96 -3.92 29.29
CA ALA A 297 2.54 -4.51 28.07
C ALA A 297 1.70 -5.67 27.52
N LEU A 298 1.21 -6.52 28.41
CA LEU A 298 0.32 -7.63 28.12
C LEU A 298 -1.01 -7.18 27.52
N SER A 299 -1.67 -6.17 28.11
CA SER A 299 -2.92 -5.58 27.56
C SER A 299 -2.73 -4.92 26.19
N TRP A 300 -1.55 -4.38 25.91
CA TRP A 300 -1.25 -3.76 24.61
C TRP A 300 -1.02 -4.78 23.49
N LEU A 301 -0.30 -5.86 23.76
CA LEU A 301 -0.09 -6.96 22.81
C LEU A 301 -1.42 -7.57 22.38
N GLN A 302 -2.35 -7.72 23.33
CA GLN A 302 -3.72 -8.16 23.08
C GLN A 302 -4.45 -7.30 22.05
N ASP A 303 -4.30 -5.99 22.13
CA ASP A 303 -4.99 -5.10 21.23
C ASP A 303 -4.30 -5.00 19.84
N ILE A 304 -2.98 -5.24 19.72
CA ILE A 304 -2.29 -5.19 18.40
C ILE A 304 -2.65 -6.41 17.57
N LEU A 305 -2.74 -7.58 18.21
CA LEU A 305 -3.06 -8.83 17.54
C LEU A 305 -4.38 -8.67 16.77
N PRO A 306 -4.42 -9.12 15.51
CA PRO A 306 -5.56 -8.89 14.68
C PRO A 306 -6.86 -9.53 15.22
N ALA A 307 -7.89 -8.71 15.41
CA ALA A 307 -9.24 -9.15 15.81
C ALA A 307 -9.99 -10.04 14.78
N HIS A 308 -9.30 -10.55 13.74
CA HIS A 308 -9.89 -11.51 12.80
C HIS A 308 -9.88 -12.96 13.29
N LEU A 309 -9.41 -13.21 14.52
CA LEU A 309 -9.87 -14.34 15.33
C LEU A 309 -11.30 -14.07 15.81
N ASN A 310 -12.24 -14.27 14.89
CA ASN A 310 -13.68 -14.46 15.12
C ASN A 310 -14.32 -13.66 16.29
N PRO A 311 -15.04 -12.54 16.03
CA PRO A 311 -15.68 -11.75 17.08
C PRO A 311 -16.83 -12.47 17.83
N ALA A 312 -17.13 -13.73 17.49
CA ALA A 312 -18.09 -14.58 18.21
C ALA A 312 -17.50 -15.27 19.45
N GLU A 313 -16.18 -15.19 19.69
CA GLU A 313 -15.48 -15.86 20.81
C GLU A 313 -14.81 -14.86 21.78
N SER A 314 -15.48 -13.75 22.09
CA SER A 314 -14.98 -12.68 22.97
C SER A 314 -14.93 -13.03 24.47
N THR A 315 -14.55 -14.25 24.85
CA THR A 315 -14.47 -14.67 26.27
C THR A 315 -13.08 -14.99 26.79
N ASN A 316 -12.02 -14.73 26.01
CA ASN A 316 -10.67 -15.18 26.41
C ASN A 316 -9.59 -14.10 26.30
N GLU A 317 -9.76 -12.99 27.04
CA GLU A 317 -8.64 -12.10 27.41
C GLU A 317 -7.48 -12.89 28.07
N LEU A 318 -7.79 -14.01 28.74
CA LEU A 318 -6.80 -14.91 29.34
C LEU A 318 -6.04 -15.79 28.33
N ALA A 319 -6.59 -16.06 27.14
CA ALA A 319 -5.91 -16.91 26.15
C ALA A 319 -4.75 -16.19 25.44
N VAL A 320 -4.86 -14.87 25.26
CA VAL A 320 -3.77 -14.08 24.68
C VAL A 320 -2.61 -13.88 25.66
N LEU A 321 -2.87 -13.89 26.97
CA LEU A 321 -1.78 -13.97 27.97
C LEU A 321 -1.06 -15.32 27.91
N ALA A 322 -1.74 -16.38 27.49
CA ALA A 322 -1.15 -17.71 27.34
C ALA A 322 -0.27 -17.86 26.08
N SER A 323 -0.34 -16.92 25.13
CA SER A 323 0.49 -16.90 23.92
C SER A 323 1.67 -15.93 24.00
N LEU A 324 1.96 -15.34 25.16
CA LEU A 324 3.13 -14.47 25.32
C LEU A 324 4.25 -15.20 26.05
N SER A 325 5.40 -15.32 25.39
CA SER A 325 6.59 -15.88 26.01
C SER A 325 7.50 -14.75 26.48
N VAL A 326 7.95 -14.86 27.74
CA VAL A 326 8.95 -13.95 28.31
C VAL A 326 10.27 -14.70 28.32
N VAL A 327 11.27 -14.15 27.64
CA VAL A 327 12.61 -14.73 27.57
C VAL A 327 13.61 -13.67 28.03
N VAL A 328 14.59 -14.08 28.82
CA VAL A 328 15.73 -13.20 29.16
C VAL A 328 16.88 -13.55 28.23
N VAL A 329 17.37 -12.55 27.49
CA VAL A 329 18.50 -12.67 26.57
C VAL A 329 19.55 -11.66 27.02
N GLU A 330 20.67 -12.14 27.56
CA GLU A 330 21.69 -11.26 28.17
C GLU A 330 21.07 -10.34 29.24
N ASP A 331 21.23 -9.02 29.09
CA ASP A 331 20.66 -7.99 29.96
C ASP A 331 19.29 -7.47 29.47
N TRP A 332 18.61 -8.21 28.59
CA TRP A 332 17.31 -7.83 28.02
C TRP A 332 16.19 -8.79 28.43
N VAL A 333 15.04 -8.23 28.76
CA VAL A 333 13.78 -8.97 28.86
C VAL A 333 13.03 -8.83 27.55
N VAL A 334 12.73 -9.95 26.91
CA VAL A 334 12.05 -10.03 25.63
C VAL A 334 10.64 -10.55 25.86
N LEU A 335 9.64 -9.76 25.47
CA LEU A 335 8.26 -10.19 25.37
C LEU A 335 7.98 -10.56 23.92
N ARG A 336 7.65 -11.82 23.66
CA ARG A 336 7.39 -12.34 22.31
C ARG A 336 5.94 -12.75 22.16
N SER A 337 5.31 -12.33 21.05
CA SER A 337 4.10 -12.97 20.55
C SER A 337 4.44 -14.37 20.07
N THR A 338 3.79 -15.39 20.64
CA THR A 338 3.89 -16.74 20.07
C THR A 338 3.06 -16.74 18.80
N PRO A 339 3.64 -17.05 17.63
CA PRO A 339 2.85 -17.13 16.41
C PRO A 339 1.79 -18.20 16.64
N GLU A 340 0.53 -17.80 16.54
CA GLU A 340 -0.56 -18.77 16.60
C GLU A 340 -0.40 -19.63 15.35
N ARG A 341 0.10 -20.87 15.52
CA ARG A 341 0.19 -21.80 14.40
C ARG A 341 -1.21 -22.00 13.86
N VAL A 342 -1.57 -21.24 12.83
CA VAL A 342 -2.72 -21.52 11.99
C VAL A 342 -2.45 -22.90 11.42
N ALA A 343 -3.12 -23.91 11.97
CA ALA A 343 -3.03 -25.27 11.48
C ALA A 343 -3.43 -25.22 10.00
N SER A 344 -2.45 -25.41 9.12
CA SER A 344 -2.62 -25.43 7.67
C SER A 344 -3.82 -26.31 7.31
N ARG A 345 -4.89 -25.69 6.83
CA ARG A 345 -6.08 -26.36 6.29
C ARG A 345 -6.01 -26.45 4.78
#